data_AF-A0A532F176-F1
#
_entry.id   AF-A0A532F176-F1
#
_cell.length_a   1.000
_cell.length_b   1.000
_cell.length_c   1.000
_cell.angle_alpha   90.00
_cell.angle_beta   90.00
_cell.angle_gamma   90.00
#
_symmetry.space_group_name_H-M   'P 1'
#
loop_
_entity.id
_entity.type
_entity.pdbx_description
1 polymer ?
#
loop_
_entity_poly.entity_id
_entity_poly.type
_entity_poly.pdbx_seq_one_letter_code
_entity_poly.pdbx_strand_id
1 'polypeptide(L)' 'MNEYQLGGSLSLITAVGKTNAFAEFLQTRMAHAVETQDPAELHYLLAQLDDYHSYLWRYYKKLAKDRPERMDPGV' A
#
# COMPACT_ATOMS: atom_id res chain seq x y z
N MET A 1 -14.00 -11.67 -1.14
CA MET A 1 -13.37 -10.46 -0.60
C MET A 1 -12.41 -10.90 0.49
N ASN A 2 -11.13 -11.01 0.18
CA ASN A 2 -10.13 -11.46 1.14
C ASN A 2 -9.85 -10.32 2.11
N GLU A 3 -10.02 -10.58 3.40
CA GLU A 3 -9.76 -9.63 4.48
C GLU A 3 -8.33 -9.12 4.37
N TYR A 4 -8.20 -7.82 4.08
CA TYR A 4 -6.91 -7.14 4.02
C TYR A 4 -6.38 -7.03 5.46
N GLN A 5 -5.72 -8.08 5.96
CA GLN A 5 -5.17 -8.06 7.32
C GLN A 5 -4.03 -7.02 7.41
N LEU A 6 -4.28 -6.02 8.25
CA LEU A 6 -3.28 -5.10 8.80
C LEU A 6 -2.27 -5.90 9.63
N GLY A 7 -1.05 -6.10 9.10
CA GLY A 7 0.03 -6.79 9.84
C GLY A 7 0.80 -7.88 9.09
N GLY A 8 0.94 -7.80 7.77
CA GLY A 8 1.76 -8.74 7.01
C GLY A 8 3.27 -8.60 7.26
N SER A 9 4.03 -9.66 6.94
CA SER A 9 5.49 -9.64 7.04
C SER A 9 6.12 -8.49 6.25
N LEU A 10 7.23 -7.92 6.75
CA LEU A 10 8.03 -6.92 6.03
C LEU A 10 9.02 -7.59 5.08
N SER A 11 8.52 -8.46 4.20
CA SER A 11 9.30 -9.17 3.19
C SER A 11 9.04 -8.61 1.79
N LEU A 12 9.98 -8.82 0.87
CA LEU A 12 9.82 -8.40 -0.53
C LEU A 12 8.57 -9.01 -1.17
N ILE A 13 8.35 -10.31 -0.99
CA ILE A 13 7.19 -10.99 -1.58
C ILE A 13 5.86 -10.42 -1.06
N THR A 14 5.77 -10.09 0.24
CA THR A 14 4.57 -9.47 0.79
C THR A 14 4.39 -8.03 0.29
N ALA A 15 5.47 -7.24 0.20
CA ALA A 15 5.39 -5.86 -0.28
C ALA A 15 4.97 -5.79 -1.76
N VAL A 16 5.49 -6.69 -2.60
CA VAL A 16 5.08 -6.84 -4.01
C VAL A 16 3.61 -7.28 -4.09
N GLY A 17 3.21 -8.30 -3.33
CA GLY A 17 1.83 -8.77 -3.32
C GLY A 17 0.82 -7.69 -2.90
N LYS A 18 1.12 -6.94 -1.83
CA LYS A 18 0.28 -5.81 -1.40
C LYS A 18 0.23 -4.69 -2.44
N THR A 19 1.33 -4.41 -3.13
CA THR A 19 1.37 -3.40 -4.19
C THR A 19 0.51 -3.78 -5.38
N ASN A 20 0.57 -5.04 -5.82
CA ASN A 20 -0.27 -5.51 -6.92
C ASN A 20 -1.75 -5.49 -6.55
N ALA A 21 -2.11 -5.95 -5.35
CA ALA A 21 -3.49 -5.91 -4.86
C ALA A 21 -4.00 -4.46 -4.73
N PHE A 22 -3.15 -3.54 -4.29
CA PHE A 22 -3.50 -2.13 -4.18
C PHE A 22 -3.71 -1.47 -5.56
N ALA A 23 -2.88 -1.81 -6.56
CA ALA A 23 -3.07 -1.34 -7.92
C ALA A 23 -4.43 -1.79 -8.51
N GLU A 24 -4.78 -3.07 -8.32
CA GLU A 24 -6.08 -3.61 -8.73
C GLU A 24 -7.24 -2.92 -8.00
N PHE A 25 -7.10 -2.70 -6.69
CA PHE A 25 -8.06 -1.96 -5.88
C PHE A 25 -8.32 -0.54 -6.40
N LEU A 26 -7.26 0.20 -6.77
CA LEU A 26 -7.37 1.55 -7.31
C LEU A 26 -8.09 1.54 -8.68
N GLN A 27 -7.71 0.62 -9.57
CA GLN A 27 -8.28 0.53 -10.91
C GLN A 27 -9.75 0.11 -10.90
N THR A 28 -10.17 -0.69 -9.92
CA THR A 28 -11.54 -1.23 -9.85
C THR A 28 -12.43 -0.39 -8.96
N ARG A 29 -12.18 -0.39 -7.65
CA ARG A 29 -13.10 0.22 -6.67
C ARG A 29 -12.97 1.73 -6.60
N MET A 30 -11.75 2.26 -6.60
CA MET A 30 -11.55 3.71 -6.50
C MET A 30 -12.04 4.43 -7.75
N ALA A 31 -11.68 3.95 -8.94
CA ALA A 31 -12.20 4.51 -10.20
C ALA A 31 -13.74 4.52 -10.21
N HIS A 32 -14.37 3.40 -9.86
CA HIS A 32 -15.83 3.30 -9.82
C HIS A 32 -16.45 4.29 -8.81
N ALA A 33 -15.94 4.38 -7.59
CA ALA A 33 -16.45 5.30 -6.57
C ALA A 33 -16.33 6.78 -6.98
N VAL A 34 -15.29 7.12 -7.73
CA VAL A 34 -15.12 8.46 -8.33
C VAL A 34 -16.14 8.68 -9.44
N GLU A 35 -16.29 7.72 -10.36
CA GLU A 35 -17.24 7.81 -11.48
C GLU A 35 -18.69 7.95 -11.00
N THR A 36 -19.07 7.24 -9.94
CA THR A 36 -20.41 7.29 -9.36
C THR A 36 -20.60 8.44 -8.36
N GLN A 37 -19.55 9.18 -8.06
CA GLN A 37 -19.55 10.27 -7.07
C GLN A 37 -20.07 9.81 -5.70
N ASP A 38 -19.66 8.64 -5.23
CA ASP A 38 -20.10 8.07 -3.95
C ASP A 38 -19.15 8.51 -2.80
N PRO A 39 -19.53 9.51 -1.98
CA PRO A 39 -18.66 10.00 -0.92
C PRO A 39 -18.45 9.00 0.22
N ALA A 40 -19.40 8.08 0.46
CA ALA A 40 -19.29 7.10 1.53
C ALA A 40 -18.27 6.02 1.17
N GLU A 41 -18.36 5.50 -0.06
CA GLU A 41 -17.38 4.55 -0.59
C GLU A 41 -16.00 5.22 -0.68
N LEU A 42 -15.91 6.46 -1.18
CA LEU A 42 -14.63 7.18 -1.22
C LEU A 42 -13.97 7.31 0.15
N HIS A 43 -14.72 7.67 1.20
CA HIS A 43 -14.18 7.74 2.55
C HIS A 43 -13.62 6.39 3.03
N TYR A 44 -14.36 5.30 2.81
CA TYR A 44 -13.89 3.95 3.13
C TYR A 44 -12.63 3.57 2.36
N LEU A 45 -12.59 3.85 1.06
CA LEU A 45 -11.45 3.51 0.20
C LEU A 45 -10.20 4.34 0.55
N LEU A 46 -10.35 5.59 0.98
CA LEU A 46 -9.25 6.42 1.47
C LEU A 46 -8.61 5.85 2.74
N ALA A 47 -9.38 5.24 3.64
CA ALA A 47 -8.82 4.56 4.80
C ALA A 47 -7.93 3.37 4.38
N GLN A 48 -8.32 2.60 3.36
CA GLN A 48 -7.49 1.51 2.81
C GLN A 48 -6.18 2.03 2.18
N LEU A 49 -6.21 3.23 1.60
CA LEU A 49 -5.02 3.89 1.07
C LEU A 49 -4.05 4.28 2.20
N ASP A 50 -4.56 4.79 3.31
CA ASP A 50 -3.73 5.10 4.49
C ASP A 50 -3.12 3.84 5.12
N ASP A 51 -3.87 2.74 5.16
CA ASP A 51 -3.37 1.43 5.62
C ASP A 51 -2.23 0.91 4.74
N TYR A 52 -2.37 1.01 3.41
CA TYR A 52 -1.32 0.65 2.46
C TYR A 52 -0.08 1.53 2.63
N HIS A 53 -0.26 2.84 2.73
CA HIS A 53 0.81 3.80 2.98
C HIS A 53 1.55 3.46 4.29
N SER A 54 0.83 3.23 5.37
CA SER A 54 1.37 2.84 6.67
C SER A 54 2.17 1.52 6.63
N TYR A 55 1.75 0.56 5.81
CA TYR A 55 2.53 -0.66 5.56
C TYR A 55 3.83 -0.36 4.80
N LEU A 56 3.75 0.34 3.66
CA LEU A 56 4.92 0.64 2.84
C LEU A 56 5.93 1.51 3.57
N TRP A 57 5.48 2.44 4.41
CA TRP A 57 6.36 3.26 5.23
C TRP A 57 7.20 2.43 6.21
N ARG A 58 6.59 1.41 6.85
CA ARG A 58 7.33 0.45 7.69
C ARG A 58 8.31 -0.37 6.87
N TYR A 59 7.91 -0.80 5.68
CA TYR A 59 8.79 -1.54 4.77
C TYR A 59 9.98 -0.70 4.30
N TYR A 60 9.75 0.56 3.95
CA TYR A 60 10.79 1.55 3.65
C TYR A 60 11.78 1.71 4.81
N LYS A 61 11.29 1.93 6.04
CA LYS A 61 12.15 2.05 7.23
C LYS A 61 13.04 0.82 7.43
N LYS A 62 12.49 -0.37 7.18
CA LYS A 62 13.26 -1.63 7.21
C LYS A 62 14.35 -1.62 6.13
N LEU A 63 14.03 -1.25 4.89
CA LEU A 63 15.02 -1.20 3.80
C LEU A 63 16.10 -0.16 4.06
N ALA A 64 15.76 1.03 4.55
CA ALA A 64 16.74 2.06 4.90
C ALA A 64 17.73 1.59 5.99
N LYS A 65 17.27 0.75 6.92
CA LYS A 65 18.12 0.11 7.93
C LYS A 65 18.96 -1.05 7.37
N ASP A 66 18.33 -1.92 6.59
CA ASP A 66 18.95 -3.18 6.12
C ASP A 66 19.85 -2.99 4.89
N ARG A 67 19.63 -1.90 4.13
CA ARG A 67 20.33 -1.55 2.89
C ARG A 67 20.68 -0.06 2.85
N PRO A 68 21.43 0.46 3.83
CA PRO A 68 21.78 1.88 3.87
C PRO A 68 22.57 2.34 2.63
N GLU A 69 23.33 1.45 1.98
CA GLU A 69 24.06 1.72 0.74
C GLU A 69 23.14 2.07 -0.45
N ARG A 70 21.85 1.69 -0.38
CA ARG A 70 20.85 2.06 -1.39
C ARG A 70 20.22 3.43 -1.13
N MET A 71 20.40 3.99 0.06
CA MET A 71 19.96 5.35 0.39
C MET A 71 20.99 6.40 -0.02
N ASP A 72 22.28 6.03 -0.07
CA ASP A 72 23.37 6.93 -0.44
C ASP A 72 24.36 6.23 -1.41
N PRO A 73 24.00 6.14 -2.71
CA PRO A 73 24.84 5.49 -3.71
C PRO A 73 25.99 6.42 -4.13
N GLY A 74 26.91 6.74 -3.21
CA GLY A 74 28.00 7.68 -3.50
C GLY A 74 28.95 8.07 -2.36
N VAL A 75 28.89 7.43 -1.19
CA VAL A 75 29.84 7.62 -0.08
C VAL A 75 30.62 6.34 0.19
#